data_AF-A0A165TPC7-F1
#
_entry.id   AF-A0A165TPC7-F1
#
_cell.length_a   1.000
_cell.length_b   1.000
_cell.length_c   1.000
_cell.angle_alpha   90.00
_cell.angle_beta   90.00
_cell.angle_gamma   90.00
#
_symmetry.space_group_name_H-M   'P 1'
#
loop_
_entity.id
_entity.type
_entity.pdbx_description
1 polymer ?
#
loop_
_entity_poly.entity_id
_entity_poly.type
_entity_poly.pdbx_seq_one_letter_code
_entity_poly.pdbx_strand_id
1 'polypeptide(L)'
;MGDYKAKRQLISRDTSTVEQAPEAAVKPTESSSIQDIIAQLVNDRPSEHEAMLSALRKSERGNVAYSLVPIPIIEMIEARRKELKLGKKEYFYHLLREDGLPVPTLEELDARNRR
;
A
#
# COMPACT_ATOMS: atom_id res chain seq x y z
N MET A 1 -32.36 42.03 23.52
CA MET A 1 -31.42 41.77 24.63
C MET A 1 -31.95 40.57 25.40
N GLY A 2 -31.15 39.51 25.57
CA GLY A 2 -31.58 38.27 26.21
C GLY A 2 -30.51 37.17 26.15
N ASP A 3 -29.46 37.38 26.93
CA ASP A 3 -28.65 36.40 27.68
C ASP A 3 -28.14 35.11 27.03
N TYR A 4 -26.90 35.20 26.53
CA TYR A 4 -26.00 34.06 26.29
C TYR A 4 -25.49 33.48 27.62
N LYS A 5 -26.06 32.36 28.09
CA LYS A 5 -25.46 31.56 29.18
C LYS A 5 -25.61 30.07 28.95
N ALA A 6 -24.55 29.44 28.43
CA ALA A 6 -24.26 28.04 28.70
C ALA A 6 -22.75 27.88 28.93
N LYS A 7 -22.39 27.55 30.17
CA LYS A 7 -21.03 27.50 30.71
C LYS A 7 -20.32 26.21 30.28
N ARG A 8 -19.06 26.33 29.84
CA ARG A 8 -18.11 25.23 29.60
C ARG A 8 -17.87 24.43 30.89
N GLN A 9 -17.97 23.10 30.82
CA GLN A 9 -17.54 22.22 31.90
C GLN A 9 -16.03 22.00 31.80
N LEU A 10 -15.29 22.40 32.83
CA LEU A 10 -13.86 22.16 33.00
C LEU A 10 -13.64 20.76 33.58
N ILE A 11 -12.72 20.02 32.98
CA ILE A 11 -12.25 18.70 33.42
C ILE A 11 -11.45 18.88 34.72
N SER A 12 -11.93 18.30 35.81
CA SER A 12 -11.21 18.21 37.08
C SER A 12 -10.15 17.10 37.02
N ARG A 13 -8.88 17.52 37.16
CA ARG A 13 -7.74 16.67 37.48
C ARG A 13 -7.76 16.39 38.98
N ASP A 14 -8.05 15.15 39.36
CA ASP A 14 -7.73 14.66 40.70
C ASP A 14 -6.47 13.81 40.65
N THR A 15 -5.46 14.26 41.39
CA THR A 15 -4.18 13.61 41.65
C THR A 15 -4.17 13.09 43.09
N SER A 16 -3.97 11.79 43.27
CA SER A 16 -3.60 11.13 44.54
C SER A 16 -3.48 9.63 44.24
N THR A 17 -2.51 8.82 44.69
CA THR A 17 -1.31 8.95 45.52
C THR A 17 -0.50 7.67 45.24
N VAL A 18 0.83 7.78 45.35
CA VAL A 18 1.83 6.71 45.18
C VAL A 18 1.64 5.60 46.23
N GLU A 19 1.66 4.33 45.80
CA GLU A 19 2.05 3.19 46.63
C GLU A 19 2.97 2.26 45.84
N GLN A 20 4.05 1.84 46.51
CA GLN A 20 5.28 1.28 45.97
C GLN A 20 5.28 -0.26 46.15
N ALA A 21 5.77 -0.94 45.10
CA ALA A 21 6.16 -2.35 44.87
C ALA A 21 6.18 -3.40 46.04
N PRO A 22 6.08 -4.69 45.69
CA PRO A 22 7.34 -5.43 45.54
C PRO A 22 7.41 -6.34 44.30
N GLU A 23 8.46 -6.09 43.51
CA GLU A 23 9.48 -7.06 43.07
C GLU A 23 9.08 -8.55 43.00
N ALA A 24 8.53 -8.96 41.85
CA ALA A 24 8.64 -10.33 41.37
C ALA A 24 9.62 -10.33 40.20
N ALA A 25 10.79 -10.92 40.43
CA ALA A 25 11.89 -11.05 39.50
C ALA A 25 11.45 -11.71 38.17
N VAL A 26 11.26 -10.90 37.13
CA VAL A 26 11.34 -11.36 35.75
C VAL A 26 12.72 -10.94 35.26
N LYS A 27 13.61 -11.94 35.18
CA LYS A 27 14.96 -11.78 34.62
C LYS A 27 14.86 -11.01 33.29
N PRO A 28 15.69 -9.99 33.04
CA PRO A 28 15.75 -9.40 31.72
C PRO A 28 16.45 -10.43 30.82
N THR A 29 15.67 -11.12 29.98
CA THR A 29 16.24 -11.88 28.88
C THR A 29 16.73 -10.84 27.86
N GLU A 30 17.89 -10.25 28.13
CA GLU A 30 18.63 -9.48 27.16
C GLU A 30 19.02 -10.39 25.98
N SER A 31 19.02 -9.80 24.79
CA SER A 31 19.44 -10.35 23.50
C SER A 31 18.42 -11.15 22.70
N SER A 32 17.16 -10.70 22.58
CA SER A 32 16.63 -10.69 21.21
C SER A 32 17.39 -9.60 20.46
N SER A 33 18.08 -9.98 19.39
CA SER A 33 18.72 -8.98 18.54
C SER A 33 17.64 -8.02 18.05
N ILE A 34 17.98 -6.76 17.81
CA ILE A 34 17.02 -5.79 17.22
C ILE A 34 16.35 -6.39 15.97
N GLN A 35 17.06 -7.27 15.24
CA GLN A 35 16.57 -8.02 14.10
C GLN A 35 15.46 -9.02 14.45
N ASP A 36 15.54 -9.71 15.60
CA ASP A 36 14.51 -10.67 16.04
C ASP A 36 13.20 -9.97 16.43
N ILE A 37 13.29 -8.78 17.04
CA ILE A 37 12.12 -7.96 17.36
C ILE A 37 11.49 -7.42 16.08
N ILE A 38 12.30 -6.94 15.13
CA ILE A 38 11.82 -6.50 13.81
C ILE A 38 11.18 -7.67 13.05
N ALA A 39 11.78 -8.86 13.07
CA ALA A 39 11.23 -10.05 12.44
C ALA A 39 9.87 -10.42 13.05
N GLN A 40 9.73 -10.40 14.37
CA GLN A 40 8.45 -10.65 15.04
C GLN A 40 7.37 -9.61 14.70
N LEU A 41 7.75 -8.34 14.50
CA LEU A 41 6.80 -7.27 14.12
C LEU A 41 6.35 -7.36 12.65
N VAL A 42 7.17 -7.95 11.77
CA VAL A 42 6.92 -8.01 10.33
C VAL A 42 6.38 -9.37 9.87
N ASN A 43 6.55 -10.45 10.66
CA ASN A 43 6.19 -11.83 10.30
C ASN A 43 4.77 -12.01 9.74
N ASP A 44 3.78 -11.29 10.27
CA ASP A 44 2.38 -11.44 9.84
C ASP A 44 1.95 -10.41 8.78
N ARG A 45 2.86 -9.53 8.33
CA ARG A 45 2.54 -8.50 7.33
C ARG A 45 3.04 -8.93 5.95
N PRO A 46 2.20 -8.80 4.90
CA PRO A 46 2.66 -9.05 3.54
C PRO A 46 3.82 -8.11 3.21
N SER A 47 4.79 -8.61 2.44
CA SER A 47 5.87 -7.76 1.93
C SER A 47 5.31 -6.56 1.15
N GLU A 48 6.03 -5.44 1.09
CA GLU A 48 5.55 -4.24 0.37
C GLU A 48 5.15 -4.56 -1.08
N HIS A 49 5.94 -5.41 -1.74
CA HIS A 49 5.66 -5.90 -3.09
C HIS A 49 4.38 -6.73 -3.18
N GLU A 50 4.15 -7.64 -2.22
CA GLU A 50 2.95 -8.47 -2.15
C GLU A 50 1.70 -7.66 -1.79
N ALA A 51 1.84 -6.67 -0.91
CA ALA A 51 0.79 -5.72 -0.59
C ALA A 51 0.38 -4.93 -1.85
N MET A 52 1.36 -4.42 -2.61
CA MET A 52 1.11 -3.74 -3.89
C MET A 52 0.42 -4.66 -4.90
N LEU A 53 0.91 -5.88 -5.08
CA LEU A 53 0.31 -6.87 -5.98
C LEU A 53 -1.13 -7.19 -5.60
N SER A 54 -1.38 -7.46 -4.33
CA SER A 54 -2.73 -7.79 -3.84
C SER A 54 -3.69 -6.61 -4.00
N ALA A 55 -3.22 -5.38 -3.80
CA ALA A 55 -4.00 -4.16 -4.05
C ALA A 55 -4.35 -4.02 -5.54
N LEU A 56 -3.37 -4.18 -6.44
CA LEU A 56 -3.57 -4.08 -7.89
C LEU A 56 -4.46 -5.21 -8.46
N ARG A 57 -4.41 -6.42 -7.88
CA ARG A 57 -5.28 -7.54 -8.29
C ARG A 57 -6.74 -7.34 -7.88
N LYS A 58 -6.97 -6.63 -6.76
CA LYS A 58 -8.29 -6.34 -6.19
C LYS A 58 -8.91 -5.05 -6.72
N SER A 59 -8.10 -4.14 -7.28
CA SER A 59 -8.59 -2.88 -7.81
C SER A 59 -9.56 -3.06 -8.98
N GLU A 60 -10.41 -2.06 -9.19
CA GLU A 60 -11.26 -1.98 -10.36
C GLU A 60 -10.42 -1.87 -11.65
N ARG A 61 -10.92 -2.42 -12.76
CA ARG A 61 -10.20 -2.46 -14.04
C ARG A 61 -10.90 -1.58 -15.06
N GLY A 62 -10.20 -0.56 -15.54
CA GLY A 62 -10.61 0.26 -16.67
C GLY A 62 -10.06 -0.27 -18.00
N ASN A 63 -10.74 0.07 -19.10
CA ASN A 63 -10.19 -0.10 -20.45
C ASN A 63 -9.48 1.18 -20.89
N VAL A 64 -8.29 1.05 -21.46
CA VAL A 64 -7.60 2.17 -22.11
C VAL A 64 -8.23 2.40 -23.49
N ALA A 65 -9.04 3.45 -23.60
CA ALA A 65 -9.69 3.87 -24.85
C ALA A 65 -8.83 4.90 -25.60
N TYR A 66 -8.78 4.78 -26.92
CA TYR A 66 -8.06 5.71 -27.81
C TYR A 66 -9.01 6.62 -28.59
N SER A 67 -10.22 6.87 -28.08
CA SER A 67 -11.27 7.60 -28.79
C SER A 67 -10.89 9.04 -29.17
N LEU A 68 -9.95 9.65 -28.44
CA LEU A 68 -9.49 11.01 -28.68
C LEU A 68 -8.06 11.08 -29.23
N VAL A 69 -7.43 9.93 -29.50
CA VAL A 69 -6.05 9.87 -30.02
C VAL A 69 -6.12 9.89 -31.55
N PRO A 70 -5.33 10.75 -32.23
CA PRO A 70 -5.24 10.74 -33.69
C PRO A 70 -4.84 9.37 -34.25
N ILE A 71 -5.51 8.95 -35.34
CA ILE A 71 -5.30 7.65 -36.00
C ILE A 71 -3.81 7.36 -36.29
N PRO A 72 -3.00 8.30 -36.82
CA PRO A 72 -1.60 8.02 -37.10
C PRO A 72 -0.80 7.59 -35.86
N ILE A 73 -1.11 8.16 -34.70
CA ILE A 73 -0.43 7.82 -33.44
C ILE A 73 -0.83 6.41 -32.99
N ILE A 74 -2.12 6.06 -33.15
CA ILE A 74 -2.61 4.71 -32.86
C ILE A 74 -1.89 3.70 -33.73
N GLU A 75 -1.73 3.97 -35.03
CA GLU A 75 -1.02 3.10 -35.97
C GLU A 75 0.46 2.91 -35.58
N MET A 76 1.14 3.98 -35.17
CA MET A 76 2.52 3.88 -34.69
C MET A 76 2.65 3.00 -33.44
N ILE A 77 1.72 3.15 -32.48
CA ILE A 77 1.65 2.29 -31.29
C ILE A 77 1.43 0.83 -31.69
N GLU A 78 0.53 0.57 -32.64
CA GLU A 78 0.27 -0.79 -33.10
C GLU A 78 1.43 -1.43 -33.86
N ALA A 79 2.15 -0.64 -34.66
CA ALA A 79 3.36 -1.10 -35.35
C ALA A 79 4.44 -1.50 -34.34
N ARG A 80 4.72 -0.64 -33.36
CA ARG A 80 5.73 -0.91 -32.33
C ARG A 80 5.35 -2.09 -31.44
N ARG A 81 4.07 -2.22 -31.10
CA ARG A 81 3.52 -3.38 -30.39
C ARG A 81 3.76 -4.68 -31.15
N LYS A 82 3.50 -4.69 -32.47
CA LYS A 82 3.69 -5.86 -33.34
C LYS A 82 5.16 -6.24 -33.44
N GLU A 83 6.05 -5.26 -33.55
CA GLU A 83 7.51 -5.45 -33.58
C GLU A 83 8.01 -6.17 -32.32
N LEU A 84 7.54 -5.74 -31.15
CA LEU A 84 7.88 -6.34 -29.86
C LEU A 84 7.08 -7.62 -29.53
N LYS A 85 6.11 -7.99 -30.38
CA LYS A 85 5.21 -9.14 -30.19
C LYS A 85 4.41 -9.11 -28.88
N LEU A 86 4.09 -7.92 -28.38
CA LEU A 86 3.37 -7.74 -27.11
C LEU A 86 1.86 -7.58 -27.33
N GLY A 87 1.06 -7.93 -26.31
CA GLY A 87 -0.35 -7.58 -26.27
C GLY A 87 -0.58 -6.06 -26.10
N LYS A 88 -1.80 -5.55 -26.34
CA LYS A 88 -2.11 -4.11 -26.18
C LYS A 88 -1.87 -3.62 -24.74
N LYS A 89 -2.38 -4.38 -23.76
CA LYS A 89 -2.22 -4.07 -22.33
C LYS A 89 -0.78 -4.26 -21.86
N GLU A 90 -0.13 -5.29 -22.39
CA GLU A 90 1.25 -5.61 -22.07
C GLU A 90 2.21 -4.53 -22.55
N TYR A 91 2.03 -4.05 -23.79
CA TYR A 91 2.78 -2.92 -24.32
C TYR A 91 2.56 -1.65 -23.51
N PHE A 92 1.34 -1.40 -23.04
CA PHE A 92 1.07 -0.28 -22.14
C PHE A 92 1.86 -0.39 -20.82
N TYR A 93 1.90 -1.57 -20.20
CA TYR A 93 2.71 -1.78 -18.99
C TYR A 93 4.21 -1.71 -19.27
N HIS A 94 4.65 -2.16 -20.45
CA HIS A 94 6.04 -2.04 -20.88
C HIS A 94 6.50 -0.58 -20.91
N LEU A 95 5.71 0.31 -21.52
CA LEU A 95 6.03 1.74 -21.57
C LEU A 95 6.14 2.33 -20.16
N LEU A 96 5.22 1.99 -19.25
CA LEU A 96 5.29 2.46 -17.86
C LEU A 96 6.55 1.95 -17.13
N ARG A 97 7.03 0.74 -17.45
CA ARG A 97 8.29 0.22 -16.88
C ARG A 97 9.52 0.92 -17.47
N GLU A 98 9.51 1.22 -18.77
CA GLU A 98 10.56 2.02 -19.40
C GLU A 98 10.66 3.41 -18.78
N ASP A 99 9.53 3.99 -18.37
CA ASP A 99 9.46 5.26 -17.63
C ASP A 99 9.87 5.13 -16.15
N GLY A 100 10.28 3.94 -15.69
CA GLY A 100 10.80 3.70 -14.34
C GLY A 100 9.74 3.45 -13.27
N LEU A 101 8.46 3.28 -13.64
CA LEU A 101 7.43 2.91 -12.68
C LEU A 101 7.52 1.41 -12.34
N PRO A 102 7.41 1.02 -11.06
CA PRO A 102 7.47 -0.37 -10.63
C PRO A 102 6.16 -1.10 -10.94
N VAL A 103 5.85 -1.26 -12.24
CA VAL A 103 4.65 -1.95 -12.70
C VAL A 103 4.95 -3.44 -12.79
N PRO A 104 4.22 -4.29 -12.04
CA PRO A 104 4.44 -5.74 -12.07
C PRO A 104 4.20 -6.35 -13.44
N THR A 105 4.72 -7.55 -13.65
CA THR A 105 4.56 -8.32 -14.88
C THR A 105 3.10 -8.74 -15.10
N LEU A 106 2.75 -9.07 -16.35
CA LEU A 106 1.38 -9.45 -16.68
C LEU A 106 0.98 -10.77 -16.00
N GLU A 107 1.94 -11.67 -15.81
CA GLU A 107 1.78 -12.92 -15.05
C GLU A 107 1.44 -12.66 -13.58
N GLU A 108 2.10 -11.67 -12.98
CA GLU A 108 1.83 -11.25 -11.60
C GLU A 108 0.48 -10.55 -11.45
N LEU A 109 0.01 -9.84 -12.47
CA LEU A 109 -1.27 -9.13 -12.46
C LEU A 109 -2.46 -9.95 -12.96
N ASP A 110 -2.26 -11.22 -13.32
CA ASP A 110 -3.33 -12.08 -13.82
C ASP A 110 -4.49 -12.12 -12.81
N ALA A 111 -5.70 -11.87 -13.32
CA ALA A 111 -6.93 -11.87 -12.55
C ALA A 111 -7.24 -13.21 -11.89
N ARG A 112 -6.66 -14.31 -12.41
CA ARG A 112 -6.78 -15.66 -11.82
C ARG A 112 -5.99 -15.81 -10.51
N ASN A 113 -4.96 -14.98 -10.30
CA ASN A 113 -4.08 -15.02 -9.14
C ASN A 113 -4.56 -14.14 -7.98
N ARG A 114 -5.88 -13.89 -7.88
CA ARG A 114 -6.53 -13.07 -6.84
C ARG A 114 -6.49 -13.66 -5.41
N ARG A 115 -5.89 -14.85 -5.24
CA ARG A 115 -5.78 -15.52 -3.94
C ARG A 115 -4.76 -14.83 -3.05
#